data_AF-M9T1K8-F1
#
_entry.id   AF-M9T1K8-F1
#
_cell.length_a   1.000
_cell.length_b   1.000
_cell.length_c   1.000
_cell.angle_alpha   90.00
_cell.angle_beta   90.00
_cell.angle_gamma   90.00
#
_symmetry.space_group_name_H-M   'P 1'
#
loop_
_entity.id
_entity.type
_entity.pdbx_description
1 polymer ?
#
loop_
_entity_poly.entity_id
_entity_poly.type
_entity_poly.pdbx_seq_one_letter_code
_entity_poly.pdbx_strand_id
1 'polypeptide(L)'
;CKPGVDYVYKAKLIRIEEENGYDNYLMQILEKIKEGSDPNPEASPRKFISQMKCRETLNLKENNDYLIRGVSNDLWPAKNDVYYLISKDTWIERWPNEDECQDEEWQSLCDDFDRFSRTLTFLGCQV
;
A
#
# COMPACT_ATOMS: atom_id res chain seq x y z
N CYS A 1 -8.38 9.14 -9.83
CA CYS A 1 -7.29 10.12 -9.98
C CYS A 1 -7.59 11.42 -9.27
N LYS A 2 -7.64 11.40 -7.92
CA LYS A 2 -7.86 12.62 -7.14
C LYS A 2 -6.56 13.44 -7.13
N PRO A 3 -6.60 14.77 -7.36
CA PRO A 3 -5.43 15.62 -7.15
C PRO A 3 -4.87 15.45 -5.73
N GLY A 4 -3.55 15.34 -5.61
CA GLY A 4 -2.86 15.15 -4.33
C GLY A 4 -2.56 13.70 -3.92
N VAL A 5 -3.08 12.70 -4.64
CA VAL A 5 -2.58 11.32 -4.49
C VAL A 5 -1.18 11.24 -5.10
N ASP A 6 -0.18 10.93 -4.28
CA ASP A 6 1.22 10.89 -4.68
C ASP A 6 1.57 9.54 -5.30
N TYR A 7 1.33 8.45 -4.56
CA TYR A 7 1.67 7.10 -4.95
C TYR A 7 0.48 6.14 -4.86
N VAL A 8 0.54 5.07 -5.66
CA VAL A 8 -0.36 3.92 -5.57
C VAL A 8 0.46 2.65 -5.79
N TYR A 9 0.49 1.76 -4.80
CA TYR A 9 1.27 0.54 -4.82
C TYR A 9 0.41 -0.68 -4.52
N LYS A 10 0.80 -1.82 -5.09
CA LYS A 10 0.48 -3.13 -4.52
C LYS A 10 1.65 -3.56 -3.65
N ALA A 11 1.38 -3.95 -2.42
CA ALA A 11 2.42 -4.31 -1.46
C ALA A 11 2.02 -5.51 -0.59
N LYS A 12 3.00 -6.32 -0.23
CA LYS A 12 2.84 -7.45 0.68
C LYS A 12 3.32 -7.08 2.07
N LEU A 13 2.51 -7.34 3.08
CA LEU A 13 2.94 -7.18 4.47
C LEU A 13 3.82 -8.35 4.89
N ILE A 14 5.10 -8.09 5.11
CA ILE A 14 6.08 -9.12 5.48
C ILE A 14 6.10 -9.33 6.99
N ARG A 15 6.06 -8.24 7.76
CA ARG A 15 6.18 -8.29 9.21
C ARG A 15 5.54 -7.08 9.89
N ILE A 16 5.05 -7.27 11.11
CA ILE A 16 4.64 -6.20 12.01
C ILE A 16 5.62 -6.11 13.19
N GLU A 17 6.16 -4.92 13.45
CA GLU A 17 7.06 -4.66 14.57
C GLU A 17 6.49 -3.56 15.47
N GLU A 18 6.37 -3.83 16.77
CA GLU A 18 5.87 -2.87 17.75
C GLU A 18 7.04 -2.07 18.34
N GLU A 19 6.94 -0.74 18.34
CA GLU A 19 7.98 0.13 18.86
C GLU A 19 7.37 1.43 19.43
N ASN A 20 7.64 1.73 20.70
CA ASN A 20 7.31 3.01 21.35
C ASN A 20 5.85 3.49 21.18
N GLY A 21 4.87 2.58 21.17
CA GLY A 21 3.45 2.93 20.99
C GLY A 21 2.98 2.98 19.53
N TYR A 22 3.83 2.56 18.59
CA TYR A 22 3.56 2.49 17.16
C TYR A 22 3.71 1.07 16.63
N ASP A 23 2.94 0.77 15.59
CA ASP A 23 3.09 -0.39 14.74
C ASP A 23 3.84 -0.01 13.48
N ASN A 24 4.91 -0.75 13.20
CA ASN A 24 5.71 -0.66 11.99
C ASN A 24 5.37 -1.85 11.08
N TYR A 25 4.61 -1.60 10.04
CA TYR A 25 4.26 -2.56 9.01
C TYR A 25 5.34 -2.56 7.93
N LEU A 26 6.17 -3.60 7.88
CA LEU A 26 7.18 -3.77 6.85
C LEU A 26 6.54 -4.31 5.58
N MET A 27 6.37 -3.43 4.60
CA MET A 27 5.69 -3.71 3.34
C MET A 27 6.69 -3.89 2.21
N GLN A 28 6.71 -5.06 1.57
CA GLN A 28 7.42 -5.25 0.31
C GLN A 28 6.56 -4.71 -0.83
N ILE A 29 7.06 -3.71 -1.55
CA ILE A 29 6.37 -3.20 -2.74
C ILE A 29 6.54 -4.23 -3.87
N LEU A 30 5.41 -4.65 -4.45
CA LEU A 30 5.33 -5.65 -5.51
C LEU A 30 5.11 -5.01 -6.87
N GLU A 31 4.25 -3.99 -6.93
CA GLU A 31 3.92 -3.27 -8.16
C GLU A 31 3.74 -1.77 -7.88
N LYS A 32 4.36 -0.94 -8.72
CA LYS A 32 4.19 0.51 -8.75
C LYS A 32 3.10 0.91 -9.74
N ILE A 33 1.85 0.88 -9.29
CA ILE A 33 0.68 1.22 -10.12
C ILE A 33 0.69 2.72 -10.50
N LYS A 34 1.13 3.56 -9.57
CA LYS A 34 1.44 4.97 -9.80
C LYS A 34 2.74 5.34 -9.10
N GLU A 35 3.70 5.81 -9.87
CA GLU A 35 4.94 6.41 -9.38
C GLU A 35 4.63 7.61 -8.47
N GLY A 36 5.36 7.70 -7.37
CA GLY A 36 5.27 8.77 -6.38
C GLY A 36 6.64 9.38 -6.07
N SER A 37 6.74 10.00 -4.90
CA SER A 37 7.93 10.76 -4.50
C SER A 37 9.09 9.88 -3.99
N ASP A 38 8.85 8.64 -3.59
CA ASP A 38 9.92 7.67 -3.31
C ASP A 38 10.47 7.13 -4.64
N PRO A 39 11.75 7.38 -4.97
CA PRO A 39 12.30 7.07 -6.28
C PRO A 39 12.55 5.58 -6.52
N ASN A 40 12.63 4.76 -5.46
CA ASN A 40 12.95 3.34 -5.61
C ASN A 40 12.26 2.47 -4.54
N PRO A 41 10.92 2.49 -4.45
CA PRO A 41 10.18 1.92 -3.33
C PRO A 41 10.32 0.39 -3.24
N GLU A 42 10.76 -0.28 -4.31
CA GLU A 42 10.93 -1.74 -4.40
C GLU A 42 12.31 -2.24 -3.90
N ALA A 43 13.30 -1.35 -3.72
CA ALA A 43 14.67 -1.74 -3.35
C ALA A 43 14.79 -2.44 -1.99
N SER A 44 13.88 -2.14 -1.08
CA SER A 44 13.79 -2.76 0.24
C SER A 44 12.36 -2.66 0.76
N PRO A 45 11.96 -3.54 1.70
CA PRO A 45 10.69 -3.37 2.41
C PRO A 45 10.60 -1.97 3.04
N ARG A 46 9.47 -1.30 2.82
CA ARG A 46 9.20 0.04 3.33
C ARG A 46 8.45 -0.04 4.64
N LYS A 47 8.81 0.85 5.56
CA LYS A 47 8.19 0.93 6.87
C LYS A 47 6.97 1.85 6.80
N PHE A 48 5.78 1.26 6.91
CA PHE A 48 4.52 1.98 7.10
C PHE A 48 4.20 2.04 8.59
N ILE A 49 4.00 3.24 9.13
CA ILE A 49 3.94 3.47 10.57
C ILE A 49 2.55 3.95 10.96
N SER A 50 1.95 3.33 11.96
CA SER A 50 0.69 3.78 12.56
C SER A 50 0.78 3.78 14.08
N GLN A 51 -0.03 4.58 14.75
CA GLN A 51 -0.22 4.43 16.20
C GLN A 51 -0.92 3.10 16.50
N MET A 52 -0.51 2.42 17.57
CA MET A 52 -1.11 1.13 17.99
C MET A 52 -2.62 1.20 18.21
N LYS A 53 -3.15 2.38 18.57
CA LYS A 53 -4.59 2.60 18.74
C LYS A 53 -5.40 2.38 17.45
N CYS A 54 -4.76 2.43 16.28
CA CYS A 54 -5.39 2.17 14.99
C CYS A 54 -5.30 0.70 14.56
N ARG A 55 -4.62 -0.17 15.32
CA ARG A 55 -4.33 -1.56 14.95
C ARG A 55 -5.60 -2.33 14.61
N GLU A 56 -6.62 -2.25 15.47
CA GLU A 56 -7.88 -2.96 15.26
C GLU A 56 -8.65 -2.44 14.02
N THR A 57 -8.60 -1.12 13.77
CA THR A 57 -9.22 -0.51 12.60
C THR A 57 -8.52 -0.90 11.30
N LEU A 58 -7.19 -0.96 11.32
CA LEU A 58 -6.38 -1.32 10.16
C LEU A 58 -6.44 -2.83 9.88
N ASN A 59 -6.43 -3.66 10.93
CA ASN A 59 -6.53 -5.12 10.89
C ASN A 59 -5.63 -5.78 9.83
N LEU A 60 -4.43 -5.24 9.64
CA LEU A 60 -3.47 -5.76 8.66
C LEU A 60 -2.86 -7.06 9.19
N LYS A 61 -2.72 -8.03 8.30
CA LYS A 61 -2.18 -9.36 8.55
C LYS A 61 -0.95 -9.60 7.69
N GLU A 62 0.06 -10.22 8.29
CA GLU A 62 1.27 -10.67 7.60
C GLU A 62 0.92 -11.67 6.49
N ASN A 63 1.76 -11.70 5.46
CA ASN A 63 1.64 -12.51 4.24
C ASN A 63 0.46 -12.19 3.31
N ASN A 64 -0.33 -11.18 3.63
CA ASN A 64 -1.37 -10.66 2.76
C ASN A 64 -0.86 -9.51 1.89
N ASP A 65 -1.51 -9.37 0.73
CA ASP A 65 -1.28 -8.28 -0.21
C ASP A 65 -2.33 -7.17 -0.02
N TYR A 66 -1.93 -5.94 -0.30
CA TYR A 66 -2.74 -4.74 -0.12
C TYR A 66 -2.52 -3.75 -1.26
N LEU A 67 -3.62 -3.11 -1.69
CA LEU A 67 -3.59 -1.86 -2.43
C LEU A 67 -3.36 -0.73 -1.43
N ILE A 68 -2.32 0.08 -1.65
CA ILE A 68 -1.98 1.22 -0.80
C ILE A 68 -1.91 2.48 -1.66
N ARG A 69 -2.69 3.51 -1.32
CA ARG A 69 -2.53 4.87 -1.87
C ARG A 69 -2.30 5.87 -0.76
N GLY A 70 -1.44 6.85 -1.02
CA GLY A 70 -1.14 7.89 -0.04
C GLY A 70 -0.80 9.24 -0.68
N VAL A 71 -0.36 10.15 0.18
CA VAL A 71 0.00 11.53 -0.16
C VAL A 71 1.46 11.79 0.21
N SER A 72 2.10 12.72 -0.50
CA SER A 72 3.53 13.01 -0.30
C SER A 72 3.84 13.63 1.06
N ASN A 73 2.87 14.31 1.68
CA ASN A 73 3.02 14.90 3.02
C ASN A 73 3.25 13.86 4.13
N ASP A 74 2.88 12.61 3.89
CA ASP A 74 3.03 11.50 4.84
C ASP A 74 4.35 10.73 4.63
N LEU A 75 5.21 11.19 3.71
CA LEU A 75 6.51 10.59 3.44
C LEU A 75 7.60 11.30 4.23
N TRP A 76 8.33 10.55 5.06
CA TRP A 76 9.44 11.06 5.85
C TRP A 76 10.77 10.50 5.33
N PRO A 77 11.62 11.34 4.73
CA PRO A 77 12.94 10.92 4.30
C PRO A 77 13.81 10.49 5.50
N ALA A 78 14.37 9.29 5.40
CA ALA A 78 15.48 8.83 6.21
C ALA A 78 16.73 8.75 5.33
N LYS A 79 17.94 8.61 5.92
CA LYS A 79 19.21 8.71 5.19
C LYS A 79 19.23 7.99 3.83
N ASN A 80 18.82 6.72 3.81
CA ASN A 80 18.79 5.87 2.62
C ASN A 80 17.42 5.17 2.47
N ASP A 81 16.37 5.70 3.10
CA ASP A 81 15.06 5.04 3.19
C ASP A 81 13.95 6.11 3.24
N VAL A 82 12.70 5.70 3.08
CA VAL A 82 11.52 6.56 3.21
C VAL A 82 10.54 5.86 4.13
N TYR A 83 10.14 6.55 5.20
CA TYR A 83 9.09 6.07 6.09
C TYR A 83 7.74 6.64 5.66
N TYR A 84 6.72 5.81 5.73
CA TYR A 84 5.37 6.11 5.30
C TYR A 84 4.48 6.21 6.53
N LEU A 85 3.97 7.39 6.85
CA LEU A 85 2.99 7.53 7.92
C LEU A 85 1.61 7.08 7.40
N ILE A 86 0.96 6.15 8.10
CA ILE A 86 -0.44 5.82 7.85
C ILE A 86 -1.30 6.88 8.55
N SER A 87 -1.83 7.80 7.75
CA SER A 87 -2.70 8.88 8.19
C SER A 87 -4.15 8.64 7.75
N LYS A 88 -5.03 9.60 8.06
CA LYS A 88 -6.42 9.60 7.56
C LYS A 88 -6.52 9.72 6.03
N ASP A 89 -5.44 10.18 5.37
CA ASP A 89 -5.37 10.40 3.93
C ASP A 89 -4.75 9.19 3.20
N THR A 90 -4.21 8.23 3.96
CA THR A 90 -3.77 6.92 3.47
C THR A 90 -4.97 5.98 3.34
N TRP A 91 -5.05 5.28 2.21
CA TRP A 91 -6.04 4.22 2.00
C TRP A 91 -5.33 2.91 1.78
N ILE A 92 -5.74 1.89 2.52
CA ILE A 92 -5.20 0.54 2.48
C ILE A 92 -6.37 -0.40 2.32
N GLU A 93 -6.29 -1.28 1.33
CA GLU A 93 -7.36 -2.22 1.01
C GLU A 93 -6.76 -3.59 0.71
N ARG A 94 -7.41 -4.65 1.21
CA ARG A 94 -6.94 -6.02 1.04
C ARG A 94 -7.03 -6.40 -0.44
N TRP A 95 -5.92 -6.86 -1.02
CA TRP A 95 -5.83 -7.36 -2.39
C TRP A 95 -5.81 -8.89 -2.39
N PRO A 96 -6.89 -9.60 -2.77
CA PRO A 96 -6.92 -11.07 -2.67
C PRO A 96 -5.77 -11.74 -3.45
N ASN A 97 -5.21 -12.80 -2.90
CA ASN A 97 -4.14 -13.57 -3.56
C ASN A 97 -4.71 -14.46 -4.68
N GLU A 98 -3.82 -15.05 -5.48
CA GLU A 98 -4.21 -15.84 -6.67
C GLU A 98 -5.13 -17.03 -6.33
N ASP A 99 -4.94 -17.65 -5.17
CA ASP A 99 -5.76 -18.77 -4.69
C ASP A 99 -7.15 -18.27 -4.29
N GLU A 100 -7.23 -17.18 -3.51
CA GLU A 100 -8.50 -16.54 -3.13
C GLU A 100 -9.29 -16.08 -4.36
N CYS A 101 -8.61 -15.59 -5.41
CA CYS A 101 -9.25 -15.17 -6.66
C CYS A 101 -9.93 -16.32 -7.43
N GLN A 102 -9.67 -17.58 -7.09
CA GLN A 102 -10.40 -18.72 -7.66
C GLN A 102 -11.79 -18.92 -7.02
N ASP A 103 -12.02 -18.35 -5.83
CA ASP A 103 -13.31 -18.40 -5.17
C ASP A 103 -14.26 -17.35 -5.77
N GLU A 104 -15.52 -17.74 -6.01
CA GLU A 104 -16.55 -16.87 -6.60
C GLU A 104 -16.76 -15.57 -5.80
N GLU A 105 -16.49 -15.59 -4.49
CA GLU A 105 -16.60 -14.43 -3.61
C GLU A 105 -15.58 -13.32 -3.98
N TRP A 106 -14.37 -13.68 -4.37
CA TRP A 106 -13.27 -12.73 -4.59
C TRP A 106 -13.03 -12.40 -6.07
N GLN A 107 -13.51 -13.25 -6.98
CA GLN A 107 -13.26 -13.13 -8.41
C GLN A 107 -13.54 -11.71 -8.95
N SER A 108 -14.69 -11.12 -8.61
CA SER A 108 -15.05 -9.76 -9.05
C SER A 108 -14.09 -8.70 -8.54
N LEU A 109 -13.61 -8.82 -7.29
CA LEU A 109 -12.69 -7.86 -6.69
C LEU A 109 -11.30 -7.97 -7.36
N CYS A 110 -10.85 -9.19 -7.64
CA CYS A 110 -9.61 -9.44 -8.36
C CYS A 110 -9.65 -8.82 -9.76
N ASP A 111 -10.73 -9.04 -10.51
CA ASP A 111 -10.92 -8.47 -11.85
C ASP A 111 -10.94 -6.92 -11.82
N ASP A 112 -11.60 -6.34 -10.81
CA ASP A 112 -11.66 -4.89 -10.64
C ASP A 112 -10.29 -4.29 -10.33
N PHE A 113 -9.51 -4.91 -9.44
CA PHE A 113 -8.16 -4.48 -9.11
C PHE A 113 -7.18 -4.65 -10.26
N ASP A 114 -7.26 -5.74 -11.00
CA ASP A 114 -6.47 -5.97 -12.20
C ASP A 114 -6.75 -4.92 -13.27
N ARG A 115 -8.04 -4.65 -13.53
CA ARG A 115 -8.46 -3.61 -14.47
C ARG A 115 -7.99 -2.23 -14.00
N PHE A 116 -8.15 -1.93 -12.71
CA PHE A 116 -7.70 -0.67 -12.12
C PHE A 116 -6.19 -0.48 -12.28
N SER A 117 -5.40 -1.49 -11.88
CA SER A 117 -3.94 -1.46 -11.94
C SER A 117 -3.44 -1.24 -13.37
N ARG A 118 -3.93 -2.05 -14.32
CA ARG A 118 -3.58 -1.89 -15.74
C ARG A 118 -3.96 -0.51 -16.27
N THR A 119 -5.18 -0.07 -16.00
CA THR A 119 -5.69 1.22 -16.49
C THR A 119 -4.84 2.38 -15.98
N LEU A 120 -4.56 2.42 -14.67
CA LEU A 120 -3.82 3.51 -14.07
C LEU A 120 -2.33 3.48 -14.48
N THR A 121 -1.74 2.29 -14.62
CA THR A 121 -0.34 2.14 -15.04
C THR A 121 -0.13 2.60 -16.49
N PHE A 122 -1.02 2.22 -17.41
CA PHE A 122 -0.84 2.50 -18.84
C PHE A 122 -1.44 3.83 -19.30
N LEU A 123 -2.62 4.19 -18.81
CA LEU A 123 -3.33 5.41 -19.24
C LEU A 123 -3.08 6.58 -18.30
N GLY A 124 -2.57 6.32 -17.09
CA GLY A 124 -2.41 7.33 -16.07
C GLY A 124 -3.75 7.93 -15.65
N CYS A 125 -3.71 9.21 -15.32
CA CYS A 125 -4.88 9.98 -14.97
C CYS A 125 -5.39 10.74 -16.18
N GLN A 126 -6.61 10.43 -16.61
CA GLN A 126 -7.33 11.22 -17.61
C GLN A 126 -7.81 12.53 -16.97
N VAL A 127 -7.55 13.64 -17.66
CA VAL A 127 -7.84 15.01 -17.22
C VAL A 127 -9.20 15.45 -17.74
#